data_AF-A0A1G1DZ81-F1
#
_entry.id   AF-A0A1G1DZ81-F1
#
_cell.length_a   1.000
_cell.length_b   1.000
_cell.length_c   1.000
_cell.angle_alpha   90.00
_cell.angle_beta   90.00
_cell.angle_gamma   90.00
#
_symmetry.space_group_name_H-M   'P 1'
#
loop_
_entity.id
_entity.type
_entity.pdbx_description
1 polymer ?
#
loop_
_entity_poly.entity_id
_entity_poly.type
_entity_poly.pdbx_seq_one_letter_code
_entity_poly.pdbx_strand_id
1 'polypeptide(L)'
;MTALKYQPKGLQKKSLMHLSLIGGWVCIVVWFNPRFLLLFSEAYSIPAKMSLILMIICLNIFWLFGTYFIMLFVFALFSKRRLSPPPLKPTEQPKVAILYMTRNDFQYEAALSCLNQKYQNYQLFILDDSTEPDRMEEIDKFKEKFPEKVTVIRRKDRKGFKAGSINNALRNYVHDFPFFAIIDSDGVIPEDFLARMIPYFGLDESIAFVQGSHRPKPFQKSKFASDLILGIIPLWTVYFYPRNDYGFLIFLGHGGIIRRDVWEIIGGFPELVSEDLAFSTKVAEFGYRGYFVSDVISYEDFPESYPQLRKQQEKYVKGGCEFLHRSFSSFLRSKKVTWFEKLDVFLSCSTLFLPAFYLFFLLIFCLFCISASLS
;
A
#
# COMPACT_ATOMS: atom_id res chain seq x y z
N MET A 1 -46.20 -3.70 -3.15
CA MET A 1 -45.18 -3.64 -4.22
C MET A 1 -43.82 -3.57 -3.56
N THR A 2 -43.16 -4.72 -3.49
CA THR A 2 -41.85 -4.94 -2.89
C THR A 2 -40.81 -4.22 -3.74
N ALA A 3 -40.16 -3.21 -3.19
CA ALA A 3 -39.02 -2.57 -3.83
C ALA A 3 -37.92 -3.63 -4.00
N LEU A 4 -37.71 -4.06 -5.23
CA LEU A 4 -36.55 -4.83 -5.65
C LEU A 4 -35.31 -4.01 -5.26
N LYS A 5 -34.66 -4.37 -4.16
CA LYS A 5 -33.29 -3.98 -3.87
C LYS A 5 -32.45 -4.48 -5.05
N TYR A 6 -32.23 -3.60 -6.02
CA TYR A 6 -31.19 -3.78 -7.02
C TYR A 6 -29.87 -3.79 -6.24
N GLN A 7 -29.36 -4.98 -5.91
CA GLN A 7 -27.97 -5.13 -5.50
C GLN A 7 -27.15 -4.91 -6.77
N PRO A 8 -26.40 -3.81 -6.91
CA PRO A 8 -25.46 -3.72 -8.02
C PRO A 8 -24.55 -4.95 -7.93
N LYS A 9 -24.37 -5.66 -9.04
CA LYS A 9 -23.30 -6.64 -9.17
C LYS A 9 -22.00 -5.86 -8.95
N GLY A 10 -21.53 -5.81 -7.70
CA GLY A 10 -20.31 -5.12 -7.33
C GLY A 10 -19.13 -5.60 -8.16
N LEU A 11 -18.09 -4.79 -8.23
CA LEU A 11 -16.82 -5.14 -8.84
C LEU A 11 -16.32 -6.46 -8.22
N GLN A 12 -16.49 -7.56 -8.93
CA GLN A 12 -16.09 -8.88 -8.44
C GLN A 12 -14.64 -9.14 -8.80
N LYS A 13 -13.81 -9.39 -7.78
CA LYS A 13 -12.42 -9.79 -7.99
C LYS A 13 -12.36 -11.23 -8.53
N LYS A 14 -11.38 -11.49 -9.39
CA LYS A 14 -11.17 -12.77 -10.08
C LYS A 14 -9.96 -13.50 -9.50
N SER A 15 -10.13 -14.78 -9.20
CA SER A 15 -9.04 -15.65 -8.71
C SER A 15 -8.07 -16.12 -9.81
N LEU A 16 -8.35 -15.80 -11.08
CA LEU A 16 -7.63 -16.36 -12.25
C LEU A 16 -6.11 -16.15 -12.18
N MET A 17 -5.65 -14.98 -11.75
CA MET A 17 -4.21 -14.70 -11.58
C MET A 17 -3.57 -15.65 -10.56
N HIS A 18 -4.23 -15.87 -9.44
CA HIS A 18 -3.74 -16.70 -8.35
C HIS A 18 -3.81 -18.19 -8.69
N LEU A 19 -4.83 -18.64 -9.43
CA LEU A 19 -4.88 -19.99 -9.98
C LEU A 19 -3.77 -20.23 -11.00
N SER A 20 -3.50 -19.26 -11.87
CA SER A 20 -2.41 -19.32 -12.86
C SER A 20 -1.04 -19.33 -12.19
N LEU A 21 -0.87 -18.57 -11.11
CA LEU A 21 0.30 -18.61 -10.23
C LEU A 21 0.53 -20.01 -9.66
N ILE A 22 -0.47 -20.58 -8.99
CA ILE A 22 -0.34 -21.90 -8.36
C ILE A 22 -0.06 -22.97 -9.41
N GLY A 23 -0.81 -22.97 -10.53
CA GLY A 23 -0.60 -23.93 -11.62
C GLY A 23 0.80 -23.80 -12.23
N GLY A 24 1.25 -22.58 -12.53
CA GLY A 24 2.59 -22.32 -13.07
C GLY A 24 3.69 -22.76 -12.13
N TRP A 25 3.57 -22.45 -10.84
CA TRP A 25 4.53 -22.88 -9.82
C TRP A 25 4.57 -24.42 -9.70
N VAL A 26 3.41 -25.08 -9.62
CA VAL A 26 3.34 -26.55 -9.56
C VAL A 26 3.98 -27.20 -10.79
N CYS A 27 3.76 -26.67 -11.99
CA CYS A 27 4.42 -27.17 -13.20
C CYS A 27 5.95 -27.08 -13.12
N ILE A 28 6.49 -25.97 -12.61
CA ILE A 28 7.94 -25.80 -12.42
C ILE A 28 8.47 -26.81 -11.39
N VAL A 29 7.80 -26.92 -10.24
CA VAL A 29 8.15 -27.85 -9.15
C VAL A 29 8.19 -29.30 -9.68
N VAL A 30 7.13 -29.74 -10.36
CA VAL A 30 7.01 -31.11 -10.91
C VAL A 30 8.05 -31.37 -11.99
N TRP A 31 8.37 -30.37 -12.81
CA TRP A 31 9.40 -30.52 -13.83
C TRP A 31 10.80 -30.61 -13.20
N PHE A 32 11.21 -29.64 -12.39
CA PHE A 32 12.61 -29.53 -11.97
C PHE A 32 12.97 -30.38 -10.75
N ASN A 33 12.07 -30.57 -9.76
CA ASN A 33 12.43 -31.29 -8.53
C ASN A 33 12.93 -32.72 -8.77
N PRO A 34 12.33 -33.55 -9.65
CA PRO A 34 12.86 -34.89 -9.93
C PRO A 34 14.31 -34.87 -10.40
N ARG A 35 14.73 -33.84 -11.14
CA ARG A 35 16.11 -33.69 -11.63
C ARG A 35 17.07 -33.32 -10.50
N PHE A 36 16.63 -32.51 -9.54
CA PHE A 36 17.43 -32.23 -8.34
C PHE A 36 17.51 -33.41 -7.40
N LEU A 37 16.47 -34.25 -7.35
CA LEU A 37 16.52 -35.49 -6.59
C LEU A 37 17.54 -36.48 -7.14
N LEU A 38 17.88 -36.42 -8.44
CA LEU A 38 18.99 -37.22 -8.99
C LEU A 38 20.35 -36.84 -8.38
N LEU A 39 20.54 -35.58 -7.96
CA LEU A 39 21.78 -35.14 -7.31
C LEU A 39 21.99 -35.78 -5.92
N PHE A 40 20.99 -36.47 -5.37
CA PHE A 40 21.17 -37.21 -4.11
C PHE A 40 22.10 -38.41 -4.25
N SER A 41 22.23 -39.00 -5.45
CA SER A 41 23.22 -40.08 -5.66
C SER A 41 24.65 -39.57 -5.55
N GLU A 42 24.88 -38.31 -5.90
CA GLU A 42 26.18 -37.64 -5.84
C GLU A 42 26.52 -37.11 -4.44
N ALA A 43 25.53 -36.98 -3.56
CA ALA A 43 25.72 -36.48 -2.20
C ALA A 43 26.07 -37.64 -1.24
N TYR A 44 27.36 -37.95 -1.09
CA TYR A 44 27.81 -39.09 -0.27
C TYR A 44 27.63 -38.88 1.24
N SER A 45 27.74 -37.63 1.73
CA SER A 45 27.66 -37.32 3.16
C SER A 45 26.25 -36.86 3.58
N ILE A 46 25.88 -37.12 4.85
CA ILE A 46 24.60 -36.64 5.42
C ILE A 46 24.47 -35.11 5.34
N PRO A 47 25.52 -34.31 5.66
CA PRO A 47 25.47 -32.86 5.49
C PRO A 47 25.23 -32.40 4.04
N ALA A 48 25.80 -33.10 3.05
CA ALA A 48 25.56 -32.80 1.64
C ALA A 48 24.10 -33.04 1.25
N LYS A 49 23.52 -34.18 1.68
CA LYS A 49 22.08 -34.49 1.44
C LYS A 49 21.17 -33.47 2.11
N MET A 50 21.45 -33.07 3.35
CA MET A 50 20.67 -32.05 4.07
C MET A 50 20.77 -30.68 3.39
N SER A 51 21.96 -30.27 2.96
CA SER A 51 22.18 -29.04 2.23
C SER A 51 21.41 -29.03 0.91
N LEU A 52 21.41 -30.16 0.19
CA LEU A 52 20.66 -30.31 -1.05
C LEU A 52 19.13 -30.20 -0.83
N ILE A 53 18.58 -30.81 0.23
CA ILE A 53 17.15 -30.64 0.60
C ILE A 53 16.82 -29.16 0.84
N LEU A 54 17.62 -28.47 1.67
CA LEU A 54 17.39 -27.07 2.00
C LEU A 54 17.52 -26.16 0.76
N MET A 55 18.48 -26.46 -0.12
CA MET A 55 18.65 -25.77 -1.40
C MET A 55 17.41 -25.93 -2.29
N ILE A 56 16.88 -27.14 -2.42
CA ILE A 56 15.65 -27.41 -3.18
C ILE A 56 14.47 -26.64 -2.59
N ILE A 57 14.32 -26.61 -1.25
CA ILE A 57 13.26 -25.82 -0.60
C ILE A 57 13.37 -24.33 -0.94
N CYS A 58 14.57 -23.75 -0.81
CA CYS A 58 14.81 -22.34 -1.15
C CYS A 58 14.51 -22.05 -2.62
N LEU A 59 14.91 -22.94 -3.52
CA LEU A 59 14.67 -22.79 -4.95
C LEU A 59 13.18 -22.85 -5.30
N ASN A 60 12.41 -23.74 -4.65
CA ASN A 60 10.96 -23.78 -4.78
C ASN A 60 10.30 -22.47 -4.32
N ILE A 61 10.82 -21.84 -3.24
CA ILE A 61 10.39 -20.51 -2.79
C ILE A 61 10.73 -19.45 -3.84
N PHE A 62 11.93 -19.46 -4.42
CA PHE A 62 12.29 -18.51 -5.49
C PHE A 62 11.43 -18.66 -6.73
N TRP A 63 11.10 -19.88 -7.14
CA TRP A 63 10.16 -20.10 -8.25
C TRP A 63 8.76 -19.62 -7.93
N LEU A 64 8.29 -19.75 -6.69
CA LEU A 64 7.00 -19.21 -6.27
C LEU A 64 6.98 -17.68 -6.42
N PHE A 65 8.01 -16.98 -5.95
CA PHE A 65 8.09 -15.52 -6.09
C PHE A 65 8.33 -15.09 -7.54
N GLY A 66 9.16 -15.81 -8.28
CA GLY A 66 9.38 -15.55 -9.71
C GLY A 66 8.09 -15.68 -10.51
N THR A 67 7.34 -16.76 -10.30
CA THR A 67 6.01 -16.94 -10.93
C THR A 67 5.02 -15.88 -10.47
N TYR A 68 5.04 -15.48 -9.19
CA TYR A 68 4.19 -14.41 -8.67
C TYR A 68 4.42 -13.07 -9.40
N PHE A 69 5.67 -12.64 -9.54
CA PHE A 69 5.98 -11.41 -10.27
C PHE A 69 5.68 -11.51 -11.78
N ILE A 70 5.92 -12.68 -12.40
CA ILE A 70 5.53 -12.93 -13.79
C ILE A 70 4.01 -12.81 -13.96
N MET A 71 3.22 -13.40 -13.06
CA MET A 71 1.76 -13.32 -13.13
C MET A 71 1.25 -11.89 -12.92
N LEU A 72 1.82 -11.13 -11.99
CA LEU A 72 1.51 -9.70 -11.84
C LEU A 72 1.77 -8.94 -13.15
N PHE A 73 2.93 -9.17 -13.77
CA PHE A 73 3.28 -8.55 -15.05
C PHE A 73 2.32 -8.93 -16.18
N VAL A 74 2.06 -10.22 -16.36
CA VAL A 74 1.16 -10.74 -17.40
C VAL A 74 -0.25 -10.16 -17.21
N PHE A 75 -0.79 -10.21 -15.99
CA PHE A 75 -2.13 -9.70 -15.71
C PHE A 75 -2.20 -8.16 -15.77
N ALA A 76 -1.10 -7.44 -15.55
CA ALA A 76 -1.03 -6.01 -15.82
C ALA A 76 -1.24 -5.66 -17.30
N LEU A 77 -0.79 -6.51 -18.23
CA LEU A 77 -1.03 -6.31 -19.66
C LEU A 77 -2.52 -6.40 -20.01
N PHE A 78 -3.27 -7.27 -19.30
CA PHE A 78 -4.71 -7.47 -19.50
C PHE A 78 -5.59 -6.50 -18.70
N SER A 79 -5.07 -5.93 -17.62
CA SER A 79 -5.84 -5.03 -16.74
C SER A 79 -6.05 -3.63 -17.32
N LYS A 80 -5.51 -3.32 -18.51
CA LYS A 80 -5.51 -1.99 -19.14
C LYS A 80 -6.89 -1.35 -19.38
N ARG A 81 -7.99 -2.10 -19.22
CA ARG A 81 -9.35 -1.57 -19.39
C ARG A 81 -9.74 -0.75 -18.16
N ARG A 82 -9.50 0.56 -18.22
CA ARG A 82 -9.96 1.51 -17.20
C ARG A 82 -11.47 1.48 -17.10
N LEU A 83 -11.99 1.30 -15.90
CA LEU A 83 -13.38 1.65 -15.62
C LEU A 83 -13.45 3.16 -15.52
N SER A 84 -14.29 3.75 -16.37
CA SER A 84 -14.64 5.16 -16.25
C SER A 84 -15.69 5.29 -15.15
N PRO A 85 -15.39 5.97 -14.03
CA PRO A 85 -16.42 6.24 -13.04
C PRO A 85 -17.49 7.17 -13.64
N PRO A 86 -18.72 7.14 -13.12
CA PRO A 86 -19.75 8.08 -13.55
C PRO A 86 -19.26 9.51 -13.30
N PRO A 87 -19.47 10.45 -14.24
CA PRO A 87 -19.03 11.82 -14.07
C PRO A 87 -19.75 12.45 -12.88
N LEU A 88 -18.99 13.09 -11.97
CA LEU A 88 -19.60 13.84 -10.88
C LEU A 88 -20.19 15.14 -11.42
N LYS A 89 -21.48 15.38 -11.15
CA LYS A 89 -22.06 16.71 -11.40
C LYS A 89 -21.56 17.69 -10.34
N PRO A 90 -21.31 18.96 -10.68
CA PRO A 90 -20.88 19.98 -9.72
C PRO A 90 -21.84 20.14 -8.52
N THR A 91 -23.14 19.95 -8.73
CA THR A 91 -24.19 20.01 -7.70
C THR A 91 -24.22 18.80 -6.77
N GLU A 92 -23.49 17.73 -7.10
CA GLU A 92 -23.49 16.44 -6.39
C GLU A 92 -22.13 16.20 -5.68
N GLN A 93 -21.34 17.25 -5.43
CA GLN A 93 -20.03 17.13 -4.77
C GLN A 93 -20.18 16.93 -3.25
N PRO A 94 -19.95 15.71 -2.70
CA PRO A 94 -19.91 15.50 -1.26
C PRO A 94 -18.77 16.28 -0.61
N LYS A 95 -18.93 16.66 0.67
CA LYS A 95 -17.88 17.31 1.46
C LYS A 95 -16.65 16.42 1.58
N VAL A 96 -15.46 16.96 1.36
CA VAL A 96 -14.18 16.25 1.56
C VAL A 96 -13.27 17.01 2.52
N ALA A 97 -12.80 16.34 3.58
CA ALA A 97 -11.76 16.88 4.45
C ALA A 97 -10.39 16.48 3.90
N ILE A 98 -9.51 17.44 3.62
CA ILE A 98 -8.10 17.14 3.33
C ILE A 98 -7.33 17.21 4.63
N LEU A 99 -6.77 16.09 5.09
CA LEU A 99 -5.93 16.02 6.28
C LEU A 99 -4.46 16.11 5.84
N TYR A 100 -3.85 17.27 6.03
CA TYR A 100 -2.44 17.51 5.76
C TYR A 100 -1.64 17.28 7.03
N MET A 101 -0.71 16.31 6.99
CA MET A 101 0.05 15.86 8.15
C MET A 101 1.40 16.56 8.20
N THR A 102 1.78 17.11 9.37
CA THR A 102 3.10 17.75 9.53
C THR A 102 3.66 17.58 10.95
N ARG A 103 4.99 17.47 11.04
CA ARG A 103 5.79 17.51 12.27
C ARG A 103 7.16 18.11 11.99
N ASN A 104 7.32 19.39 12.29
CA ASN A 104 8.53 20.18 12.07
C ASN A 104 9.01 20.24 10.60
N ASP A 105 8.20 19.76 9.67
CA ASP A 105 8.55 19.56 8.25
C ASP A 105 7.48 20.13 7.31
N PHE A 106 6.73 21.13 7.79
CA PHE A 106 5.72 21.84 7.00
C PHE A 106 6.31 22.32 5.66
N GLN A 107 5.61 22.04 4.57
CA GLN A 107 5.99 22.54 3.24
C GLN A 107 4.86 23.37 2.66
N TYR A 108 5.14 24.66 2.46
CA TYR A 108 4.17 25.63 1.94
C TYR A 108 3.55 25.21 0.60
N GLU A 109 4.37 24.69 -0.33
CA GLU A 109 3.90 24.28 -1.67
C GLU A 109 2.93 23.08 -1.61
N ALA A 110 3.21 22.10 -0.75
CA ALA A 110 2.36 20.94 -0.56
C ALA A 110 1.01 21.35 0.08
N ALA A 111 1.04 22.18 1.13
CA ALA A 111 -0.17 22.72 1.74
C ALA A 111 -0.98 23.59 0.77
N LEU A 112 -0.31 24.40 -0.08
CA LEU A 112 -0.96 25.19 -1.11
C LEU A 112 -1.61 24.32 -2.20
N SER A 113 -0.98 23.20 -2.58
CA SER A 113 -1.57 22.25 -3.54
C SER A 113 -2.89 21.65 -3.02
N CYS A 114 -3.00 21.44 -1.71
CA CYS A 114 -4.23 21.01 -1.05
C CYS A 114 -5.33 22.09 -1.11
N LEU A 115 -4.96 23.38 -1.13
CA LEU A 115 -5.92 24.47 -1.31
C LEU A 115 -6.27 24.73 -2.77
N ASN A 116 -5.40 24.39 -3.73
CA ASN A 116 -5.63 24.66 -5.15
C ASN A 116 -6.39 23.54 -5.85
N GLN A 117 -7.53 23.12 -5.27
CA GLN A 117 -8.39 22.09 -5.85
C GLN A 117 -9.53 22.71 -6.66
N LYS A 118 -9.81 22.16 -7.86
CA LYS A 118 -10.97 22.50 -8.70
C LYS A 118 -12.30 22.04 -8.09
N TYR A 119 -12.24 21.06 -7.20
CA TYR A 119 -13.36 20.60 -6.40
C TYR A 119 -13.83 21.73 -5.47
N GLN A 120 -15.14 21.91 -5.30
CA GLN A 120 -15.68 23.08 -4.59
C GLN A 120 -15.95 22.78 -3.11
N ASN A 121 -16.38 21.56 -2.78
CA ASN A 121 -16.88 21.22 -1.45
C ASN A 121 -15.81 20.53 -0.59
N TYR A 122 -14.75 21.24 -0.23
CA TYR A 122 -13.68 20.70 0.61
C TYR A 122 -13.13 21.72 1.60
N GLN A 123 -12.47 21.22 2.63
CA GLN A 123 -11.75 22.03 3.63
C GLN A 123 -10.41 21.38 3.95
N LEU A 124 -9.38 22.21 4.15
CA LEU A 124 -8.04 21.76 4.55
C LEU A 124 -7.92 21.77 6.07
N PHE A 125 -7.57 20.63 6.65
CA PHE A 125 -7.21 20.47 8.05
C PHE A 125 -5.72 20.15 8.15
N ILE A 126 -4.94 21.06 8.74
CA ILE A 126 -3.53 20.83 9.04
C ILE A 126 -3.45 20.16 10.41
N LEU A 127 -3.00 18.91 10.43
CA LEU A 127 -2.78 18.15 11.65
C LEU A 127 -1.31 18.33 12.07
N ASP A 128 -1.11 19.26 13.01
CA ASP A 128 0.20 19.76 13.41
C ASP A 128 0.69 19.07 14.70
N ASP A 129 1.70 18.22 14.56
CA ASP A 129 2.43 17.57 15.66
C ASP A 129 3.81 18.22 15.92
N SER A 130 4.04 19.42 15.37
CA SER A 130 5.31 20.14 15.50
C SER A 130 5.58 20.56 16.94
N THR A 131 6.87 20.59 17.28
CA THR A 131 7.40 21.02 18.58
C THR A 131 8.29 22.25 18.48
N GLU A 132 8.66 22.64 17.25
CA GLU A 132 9.53 23.78 16.97
C GLU A 132 8.67 25.06 16.80
N PRO A 133 8.87 26.11 17.61
CA PRO A 133 8.06 27.33 17.55
C PRO A 133 8.04 27.97 16.15
N ASP A 134 9.18 28.06 15.48
CA ASP A 134 9.28 28.67 14.14
C ASP A 134 8.43 27.93 13.10
N ARG A 135 8.35 26.60 13.20
CA ARG A 135 7.52 25.76 12.32
C ARG A 135 6.03 25.92 12.63
N MET A 136 5.67 26.05 13.92
CA MET A 136 4.28 26.33 14.31
C MET A 136 3.83 27.71 13.83
N GLU A 137 4.68 28.72 13.94
CA GLU A 137 4.41 30.09 13.47
C GLU A 137 4.21 30.13 11.94
N GLU A 138 4.99 29.35 11.18
CA GLU A 138 4.83 29.23 9.74
C GLU A 138 3.44 28.67 9.35
N ILE A 139 2.98 27.65 10.08
CA ILE A 139 1.65 27.06 9.90
C ILE A 139 0.55 28.07 10.27
N ASP A 140 0.72 28.83 11.35
CA ASP A 140 -0.25 29.83 11.80
C ASP A 140 -0.37 30.96 10.77
N LYS A 141 0.76 31.46 10.23
CA LYS A 141 0.78 32.42 9.11
C LYS A 141 0.09 31.87 7.87
N PHE A 142 0.23 30.58 7.58
CA PHE A 142 -0.48 29.96 6.46
C PHE A 142 -2.00 29.95 6.69
N LYS A 143 -2.45 29.61 7.90
CA LYS A 143 -3.86 29.68 8.29
C LYS A 143 -4.42 31.10 8.22
N GLU A 144 -3.66 32.11 8.66
CA GLU A 144 -4.07 33.53 8.59
C GLU A 144 -4.28 34.01 7.16
N LYS A 145 -3.54 33.48 6.18
CA LYS A 145 -3.75 33.80 4.76
C LYS A 145 -5.04 33.19 4.19
N PHE A 146 -5.51 32.08 4.76
CA PHE A 146 -6.66 31.32 4.26
C PHE A 146 -7.64 30.92 5.38
N PRO A 147 -8.16 31.88 6.15
CA PRO A 147 -8.87 31.62 7.41
C PRO A 147 -10.16 30.82 7.20
N GLU A 148 -10.85 30.98 6.07
CA GLU A 148 -12.12 30.30 5.79
C GLU A 148 -11.94 28.84 5.30
N LYS A 149 -10.76 28.49 4.77
CA LYS A 149 -10.53 27.16 4.14
C LYS A 149 -9.58 26.26 4.90
N VAL A 150 -8.77 26.82 5.80
CA VAL A 150 -7.75 26.07 6.56
C VAL A 150 -8.21 25.95 8.01
N THR A 151 -7.99 24.81 8.66
CA THR A 151 -8.13 24.67 10.12
C THR A 151 -6.89 23.96 10.64
N VAL A 152 -6.25 24.52 11.67
CA VAL A 152 -5.08 23.91 12.29
C VAL A 152 -5.53 23.16 13.55
N ILE A 153 -5.16 21.88 13.65
CA ILE A 153 -5.48 21.04 14.79
C ILE A 153 -4.16 20.60 15.42
N ARG A 154 -3.96 20.98 16.67
CA ARG A 154 -2.84 20.56 17.51
C ARG A 154 -3.34 19.71 18.66
N ARG A 155 -2.71 18.56 18.88
CA ARG A 155 -3.07 17.65 19.99
C ARG A 155 -2.06 17.73 21.12
N LYS A 156 -2.51 17.45 22.34
CA LYS A 156 -1.67 17.51 23.55
C LYS A 156 -0.73 16.32 23.69
N ASP A 157 -1.17 15.14 23.27
CA ASP A 157 -0.43 13.88 23.37
C ASP A 157 -0.20 13.28 21.97
N ARG A 158 1.02 12.82 21.71
CA ARG A 158 1.46 12.25 20.42
C ARG A 158 1.36 10.73 20.36
N LYS A 159 0.55 10.11 21.22
CA LYS A 159 0.21 8.68 21.15
C LYS A 159 -0.29 8.28 19.76
N GLY A 160 0.09 7.09 19.31
CA GLY A 160 -0.30 6.53 18.02
C GLY A 160 0.32 7.22 16.80
N PHE A 161 1.24 8.17 16.96
CA PHE A 161 1.92 8.88 15.85
C PHE A 161 0.93 9.37 14.77
N LYS A 162 1.16 9.07 13.48
CA LYS A 162 0.30 9.48 12.35
C LYS A 162 -1.13 8.97 12.52
N ALA A 163 -1.32 7.68 12.79
CA ALA A 163 -2.64 7.07 13.02
C ALA A 163 -3.40 7.75 14.16
N GLY A 164 -2.73 8.01 15.29
CA GLY A 164 -3.32 8.70 16.43
C GLY A 164 -3.72 10.14 16.13
N SER A 165 -2.95 10.85 15.29
CA SER A 165 -3.25 12.24 14.91
C SER A 165 -4.50 12.30 14.03
N ILE A 166 -4.59 11.43 13.03
CA ILE A 166 -5.77 11.27 12.17
C ILE A 166 -7.00 10.89 13.01
N ASN A 167 -6.86 9.90 13.90
CA ASN A 167 -7.95 9.47 14.77
C ASN A 167 -8.43 10.59 15.70
N ASN A 168 -7.52 11.37 16.28
CA ASN A 168 -7.86 12.52 17.11
C ASN A 168 -8.62 13.59 16.31
N ALA A 169 -8.15 13.92 15.11
CA ALA A 169 -8.78 14.92 14.25
C ALA A 169 -10.21 14.52 13.87
N LEU A 170 -10.39 13.31 13.33
CA LEU A 170 -11.68 12.82 12.84
C LEU A 170 -12.71 12.61 13.96
N ARG A 171 -12.27 12.23 15.18
CA ARG A 171 -13.19 12.04 16.32
C ARG A 171 -13.64 13.34 16.95
N ASN A 172 -12.76 14.34 17.02
CA ASN A 172 -12.98 15.49 17.91
C ASN A 172 -13.22 16.80 17.15
N TYR A 173 -12.67 16.97 15.95
CA TYR A 173 -12.59 18.29 15.30
C TYR A 173 -13.18 18.32 13.89
N VAL A 174 -13.02 17.23 13.13
CA VAL A 174 -13.48 17.15 11.74
C VAL A 174 -14.81 16.40 11.76
N HIS A 175 -15.92 17.11 11.57
CA HIS A 175 -17.28 16.57 11.56
C HIS A 175 -17.98 16.87 10.22
N ASP A 176 -18.99 16.09 9.85
CA ASP A 176 -19.80 16.31 8.63
C ASP A 176 -19.04 16.19 7.29
N PHE A 177 -17.96 15.42 7.25
CA PHE A 177 -17.22 15.08 6.03
C PHE A 177 -17.37 13.59 5.70
N PRO A 178 -18.20 13.19 4.71
CA PRO A 178 -18.36 11.78 4.33
C PRO A 178 -17.07 11.16 3.75
N PHE A 179 -16.14 11.98 3.28
CA PHE A 179 -14.84 11.54 2.77
C PHE A 179 -13.71 12.37 3.39
N PHE A 180 -12.55 11.74 3.54
CA PHE A 180 -11.33 12.46 3.90
C PHE A 180 -10.13 11.95 3.09
N ALA A 181 -9.28 12.88 2.66
CA ALA A 181 -8.00 12.59 2.03
C ALA A 181 -6.88 12.71 3.06
N ILE A 182 -5.84 11.89 2.96
CA ILE A 182 -4.63 12.01 3.80
C ILE A 182 -3.46 12.39 2.90
N ILE A 183 -2.80 13.50 3.21
CA ILE A 183 -1.65 14.03 2.46
C ILE A 183 -0.49 14.23 3.45
N ASP A 184 0.69 13.70 3.11
CA ASP A 184 1.91 13.89 3.90
C ASP A 184 2.53 15.28 3.64
N SER A 185 3.43 15.70 4.52
CA SER A 185 4.00 17.06 4.55
C SER A 185 4.68 17.45 3.23
N ASP A 186 5.27 16.48 2.54
CA ASP A 186 5.95 16.63 1.26
C ASP A 186 5.08 16.30 0.04
N GLY A 187 3.84 15.87 0.24
CA GLY A 187 2.90 15.44 -0.77
C GLY A 187 2.21 16.59 -1.51
N VAL A 188 2.54 16.75 -2.79
CA VAL A 188 1.93 17.72 -3.71
C VAL A 188 0.89 17.01 -4.58
N ILE A 189 -0.38 17.39 -4.45
CA ILE A 189 -1.47 16.80 -5.24
C ILE A 189 -1.86 17.67 -6.44
N PRO A 190 -2.34 17.08 -7.54
CA PRO A 190 -2.81 17.85 -8.70
C PRO A 190 -4.12 18.58 -8.37
N GLU A 191 -4.39 19.66 -9.10
CA GLU A 191 -5.58 20.51 -8.90
C GLU A 191 -6.92 19.78 -9.13
N ASP A 192 -6.90 18.66 -9.85
CA ASP A 192 -8.06 17.82 -10.14
C ASP A 192 -8.10 16.54 -9.29
N PHE A 193 -7.24 16.41 -8.26
CA PHE A 193 -7.12 15.22 -7.41
C PHE A 193 -8.47 14.78 -6.85
N LEU A 194 -9.17 15.65 -6.12
CA LEU A 194 -10.47 15.31 -5.53
C LEU A 194 -11.53 15.01 -6.61
N ALA A 195 -11.58 15.82 -7.66
CA ALA A 195 -12.55 15.71 -8.74
C ALA A 195 -12.41 14.39 -9.54
N ARG A 196 -11.19 13.84 -9.62
CA ARG A 196 -10.92 12.57 -10.30
C ARG A 196 -11.02 11.36 -9.38
N MET A 197 -10.78 11.52 -8.08
CA MET A 197 -10.77 10.40 -7.13
C MET A 197 -12.16 10.08 -6.57
N ILE A 198 -12.96 11.09 -6.21
CA ILE A 198 -14.30 10.91 -5.63
C ILE A 198 -15.26 10.09 -6.51
N PRO A 199 -15.32 10.26 -7.84
CA PRO A 199 -16.22 9.48 -8.70
C PRO A 199 -16.08 7.96 -8.56
N TYR A 200 -14.90 7.45 -8.20
CA TYR A 200 -14.67 6.01 -8.09
C TYR A 200 -15.45 5.35 -6.95
N PHE A 201 -15.86 6.09 -5.92
CA PHE A 201 -16.75 5.56 -4.88
C PHE A 201 -18.16 5.24 -5.41
N GLY A 202 -18.54 5.80 -6.56
CA GLY A 202 -19.81 5.51 -7.24
C GLY A 202 -19.77 4.25 -8.11
N LEU A 203 -18.61 3.61 -8.31
CA LEU A 203 -18.52 2.36 -9.07
C LEU A 203 -19.09 1.17 -8.28
N ASP A 204 -18.88 1.16 -6.97
CA ASP A 204 -19.26 0.07 -6.08
C ASP A 204 -19.32 0.58 -4.63
N GLU A 205 -20.45 0.36 -3.96
CA GLU A 205 -20.66 0.77 -2.56
C GLU A 205 -19.70 0.09 -1.57
N SER A 206 -19.03 -0.99 -1.96
CA SER A 206 -18.00 -1.67 -1.15
C SER A 206 -16.63 -0.97 -1.21
N ILE A 207 -16.43 0.05 -2.05
CA ILE A 207 -15.17 0.80 -2.09
C ILE A 207 -15.05 1.68 -0.86
N ALA A 208 -14.10 1.35 0.02
CA ALA A 208 -13.79 2.09 1.25
C ALA A 208 -12.75 3.18 1.04
N PHE A 209 -11.83 2.98 0.10
CA PHE A 209 -10.80 3.96 -0.20
C PHE A 209 -10.40 3.92 -1.67
N VAL A 210 -9.97 5.06 -2.17
CA VAL A 210 -9.43 5.24 -3.52
C VAL A 210 -8.00 5.75 -3.39
N GLN A 211 -7.03 4.99 -3.90
CA GLN A 211 -5.60 5.27 -3.81
C GLN A 211 -5.06 5.77 -5.16
N GLY A 212 -4.38 6.92 -5.17
CA GLY A 212 -3.66 7.42 -6.34
C GLY A 212 -2.25 6.86 -6.43
N SER A 213 -1.59 7.08 -7.57
CA SER A 213 -0.17 6.79 -7.73
C SER A 213 0.68 7.87 -7.06
N HIS A 214 1.89 7.52 -6.63
CA HIS A 214 2.89 8.47 -6.19
C HIS A 214 4.05 8.55 -7.16
N ARG A 215 4.63 9.73 -7.33
CA ARG A 215 5.86 9.93 -8.09
C ARG A 215 6.82 10.84 -7.35
N PRO A 216 8.13 10.66 -7.56
CA PRO A 216 9.10 11.63 -7.11
C PRO A 216 8.83 12.99 -7.76
N LYS A 217 9.00 14.09 -7.01
CA LYS A 217 8.94 15.46 -7.56
C LYS A 217 9.83 15.60 -8.82
N PRO A 218 9.49 16.46 -9.80
CA PRO A 218 10.26 16.57 -11.05
C PRO A 218 11.75 16.90 -10.84
N PHE A 219 12.06 17.71 -9.83
CA PHE A 219 13.42 18.07 -9.47
C PHE A 219 13.88 17.25 -8.27
N GLN A 220 14.90 16.42 -8.47
CA GLN A 220 15.49 15.59 -7.43
C GLN A 220 16.68 16.27 -6.79
N LYS A 221 16.78 16.14 -5.46
CA LYS A 221 17.85 16.74 -4.67
C LYS A 221 19.18 15.98 -4.78
N SER A 222 19.17 14.73 -5.23
CA SER A 222 20.38 13.93 -5.43
C SER A 222 20.28 12.97 -6.63
N LYS A 223 21.44 12.60 -7.20
CA LYS A 223 21.52 11.56 -8.24
C LYS A 223 20.99 10.21 -7.74
N PHE A 224 21.24 9.88 -6.48
CA PHE A 224 20.72 8.66 -5.86
C PHE A 224 19.19 8.60 -5.90
N ALA A 225 18.52 9.71 -5.57
CA ALA A 225 17.07 9.79 -5.68
C ALA A 225 16.59 9.65 -7.13
N SER A 226 17.27 10.29 -8.09
CA SER A 226 16.98 10.15 -9.54
C SER A 226 17.12 8.72 -10.06
N ASP A 227 18.16 8.00 -9.64
CA ASP A 227 18.40 6.62 -10.09
C ASP A 227 17.36 5.65 -9.49
N LEU A 228 16.87 5.93 -8.28
CA LEU A 228 15.86 5.13 -7.59
C LEU A 228 14.50 5.13 -8.33
N ILE A 229 14.17 6.22 -9.04
CA ILE A 229 12.89 6.43 -9.75
C ILE A 229 12.55 5.27 -10.69
N LEU A 230 13.54 4.75 -11.41
CA LEU A 230 13.36 3.69 -12.39
C LEU A 230 12.76 2.42 -11.77
N GLY A 231 13.07 2.15 -10.49
CA GLY A 231 12.54 0.99 -9.76
C GLY A 231 11.09 1.17 -9.28
N ILE A 232 10.59 2.40 -9.18
CA ILE A 232 9.27 2.70 -8.59
C ILE A 232 8.17 2.74 -9.64
N ILE A 233 8.46 3.15 -10.88
CA ILE A 233 7.44 3.27 -11.93
C ILE A 233 6.69 1.94 -12.16
N PRO A 234 7.35 0.78 -12.25
CA PRO A 234 6.66 -0.50 -12.42
C PRO A 234 5.76 -0.85 -11.23
N LEU A 235 6.04 -0.34 -10.02
CA LEU A 235 5.21 -0.59 -8.84
C LEU A 235 3.75 -0.18 -9.09
N TRP A 236 3.52 0.99 -9.69
CA TRP A 236 2.16 1.49 -9.91
C TRP A 236 1.40 0.70 -10.99
N THR A 237 2.07 0.42 -12.10
CA THR A 237 1.43 -0.14 -13.30
C THR A 237 1.39 -1.67 -13.29
N VAL A 238 2.40 -2.32 -12.71
CA VAL A 238 2.53 -3.79 -12.65
C VAL A 238 2.09 -4.36 -11.31
N TYR A 239 2.41 -3.69 -10.21
CA TYR A 239 2.11 -4.23 -8.88
C TYR A 239 0.72 -3.79 -8.39
N PHE A 240 0.41 -2.50 -8.36
CA PHE A 240 -0.87 -2.02 -7.80
C PHE A 240 -2.05 -2.17 -8.74
N TYR A 241 -1.92 -1.74 -9.99
CA TYR A 241 -3.04 -1.66 -10.91
C TYR A 241 -3.80 -2.99 -11.15
N PRO A 242 -3.15 -4.15 -11.31
CA PRO A 242 -3.87 -5.41 -11.52
C PRO A 242 -4.71 -5.85 -10.31
N ARG A 243 -4.40 -5.35 -9.11
CA ARG A 243 -5.12 -5.71 -7.89
C ARG A 243 -6.51 -5.08 -7.78
N ASN A 244 -6.83 -4.13 -8.66
CA ASN A 244 -8.22 -3.73 -8.86
C ASN A 244 -9.09 -4.94 -9.24
N ASP A 245 -8.57 -5.87 -10.03
CA ASP A 245 -9.35 -7.01 -10.52
C ASP A 245 -8.94 -8.33 -9.87
N TYR A 246 -7.66 -8.50 -9.52
CA TYR A 246 -7.11 -9.83 -9.26
C TYR A 246 -6.55 -10.04 -7.85
N GLY A 247 -6.49 -9.02 -6.99
CA GLY A 247 -5.74 -9.13 -5.73
C GLY A 247 -6.17 -8.15 -4.64
N PHE A 248 -5.36 -8.06 -3.58
CA PHE A 248 -5.62 -7.22 -2.41
C PHE A 248 -4.97 -5.86 -2.56
N LEU A 249 -5.73 -4.77 -2.36
CA LEU A 249 -5.20 -3.42 -2.39
C LEU A 249 -4.94 -2.91 -0.97
N ILE A 250 -3.77 -2.32 -0.78
CA ILE A 250 -3.38 -1.60 0.43
C ILE A 250 -3.52 -0.10 0.18
N PHE A 251 -4.15 0.60 1.13
CA PHE A 251 -4.05 2.05 1.26
C PHE A 251 -2.65 2.39 1.74
N LEU A 252 -1.95 3.33 1.11
CA LEU A 252 -0.52 3.57 1.34
C LEU A 252 -0.22 4.60 2.43
N GLY A 253 -1.24 5.02 3.18
CA GLY A 253 -1.10 6.00 4.24
C GLY A 253 -1.27 7.45 3.80
N HIS A 254 -1.20 7.75 2.49
CA HIS A 254 -1.39 9.09 1.93
C HIS A 254 -1.69 9.05 0.42
N GLY A 255 -2.03 10.21 -0.17
CA GLY A 255 -2.36 10.37 -1.59
C GLY A 255 -3.59 9.57 -2.02
N GLY A 256 -4.50 9.35 -1.09
CA GLY A 256 -5.76 8.66 -1.33
C GLY A 256 -6.88 9.22 -0.46
N ILE A 257 -8.10 8.85 -0.82
CA ILE A 257 -9.34 9.28 -0.16
C ILE A 257 -9.97 8.07 0.50
N ILE A 258 -10.52 8.25 1.70
CA ILE A 258 -11.19 7.23 2.49
C ILE A 258 -12.62 7.67 2.80
N ARG A 259 -13.54 6.71 2.76
CA ARG A 259 -14.90 6.85 3.26
C ARG A 259 -14.94 6.90 4.78
N ARG A 260 -15.56 7.94 5.31
CA ARG A 260 -15.68 8.14 6.76
C ARG A 260 -16.50 7.04 7.42
N ASP A 261 -17.63 6.67 6.85
CA ASP A 261 -18.51 5.64 7.42
C ASP A 261 -17.79 4.28 7.58
N VAL A 262 -16.96 3.90 6.61
CA VAL A 262 -16.15 2.69 6.72
C VAL A 262 -15.07 2.83 7.79
N TRP A 263 -14.40 3.98 7.87
CA TRP A 263 -13.43 4.25 8.93
C TRP A 263 -14.06 4.21 10.33
N GLU A 264 -15.29 4.71 10.49
CA GLU A 264 -16.07 4.65 11.74
C GLU A 264 -16.44 3.21 12.10
N ILE A 265 -16.90 2.39 11.14
CA ILE A 265 -17.22 0.97 11.36
C ILE A 265 -15.99 0.17 11.81
N ILE A 266 -14.80 0.49 11.27
CA ILE A 266 -13.54 -0.14 11.66
C ILE A 266 -13.09 0.31 13.06
N GLY A 267 -13.55 1.48 13.51
CA GLY A 267 -13.16 2.09 14.79
C GLY A 267 -11.91 2.97 14.71
N GLY A 268 -11.47 3.32 13.51
CA GLY A 268 -10.30 4.16 13.25
C GLY A 268 -9.09 3.43 12.68
N PHE A 269 -7.97 4.16 12.52
CA PHE A 269 -6.70 3.54 12.13
C PHE A 269 -6.11 2.74 13.31
N PRO A 270 -5.74 1.48 13.12
CA PRO A 270 -5.01 0.72 14.13
C PRO A 270 -3.64 1.35 14.42
N GLU A 271 -3.27 1.44 15.70
CA GLU A 271 -1.97 1.98 16.14
C GLU A 271 -0.87 0.89 16.08
N LEU A 272 -0.60 0.40 14.87
CA LEU A 272 0.51 -0.51 14.55
C LEU A 272 1.60 0.22 13.75
N VAL A 273 2.80 -0.36 13.60
CA VAL A 273 3.90 0.25 12.83
C VAL A 273 3.55 0.43 11.35
N SER A 274 2.73 -0.47 10.80
CA SER A 274 2.11 -0.37 9.47
C SER A 274 0.61 -0.18 9.64
N GLU A 275 0.23 1.03 10.05
CA GLU A 275 -1.17 1.41 10.28
C GLU A 275 -2.03 1.25 9.01
N ASP A 276 -1.39 1.38 7.86
CA ASP A 276 -1.91 1.40 6.51
C ASP A 276 -2.30 -0.02 6.02
N LEU A 277 -1.42 -1.01 6.21
CA LEU A 277 -1.69 -2.43 5.99
C LEU A 277 -2.73 -2.94 7.00
N ALA A 278 -2.60 -2.55 8.26
CA ALA A 278 -3.54 -2.93 9.31
C ALA A 278 -4.96 -2.41 9.02
N PHE A 279 -5.09 -1.14 8.62
CA PHE A 279 -6.36 -0.56 8.22
C PHE A 279 -6.93 -1.26 6.98
N SER A 280 -6.13 -1.47 5.95
CA SER A 280 -6.58 -2.10 4.69
C SER A 280 -7.06 -3.54 4.89
N THR A 281 -6.41 -4.28 5.80
CA THR A 281 -6.83 -5.65 6.11
C THR A 281 -8.12 -5.66 6.92
N LYS A 282 -8.31 -4.71 7.86
CA LYS A 282 -9.60 -4.50 8.53
C LYS A 282 -10.71 -4.15 7.55
N VAL A 283 -10.47 -3.23 6.62
CA VAL A 283 -11.42 -2.90 5.52
C VAL A 283 -11.92 -4.18 4.84
N ALA A 284 -11.01 -5.06 4.44
CA ALA A 284 -11.36 -6.34 3.81
C ALA A 284 -12.06 -7.32 4.76
N GLU A 285 -11.66 -7.38 6.05
CA GLU A 285 -12.34 -8.19 7.06
C GLU A 285 -13.81 -7.77 7.27
N PHE A 286 -14.14 -6.50 7.03
CA PHE A 286 -15.52 -6.00 7.07
C PHE A 286 -16.29 -6.18 5.75
N GLY A 287 -15.63 -6.64 4.69
CA GLY A 287 -16.23 -6.88 3.37
C GLY A 287 -16.16 -5.68 2.42
N TYR A 288 -15.36 -4.68 2.76
CA TYR A 288 -15.05 -3.55 1.89
C TYR A 288 -13.74 -3.77 1.14
N ARG A 289 -13.43 -2.89 0.18
CA ARG A 289 -12.25 -2.99 -0.66
C ARG A 289 -11.65 -1.62 -1.01
N GLY A 290 -10.39 -1.61 -1.40
CA GLY A 290 -9.77 -0.48 -2.07
C GLY A 290 -10.04 -0.44 -3.58
N TYR A 291 -9.81 0.73 -4.17
CA TYR A 291 -9.69 0.92 -5.61
C TYR A 291 -8.46 1.78 -5.91
N PHE A 292 -7.69 1.43 -6.94
CA PHE A 292 -6.46 2.11 -7.32
C PHE A 292 -6.60 2.85 -8.65
N VAL A 293 -6.16 4.10 -8.69
CA VAL A 293 -6.29 5.00 -9.83
C VAL A 293 -4.89 5.41 -10.30
N SER A 294 -4.43 4.78 -11.38
CA SER A 294 -3.04 4.92 -11.84
C SER A 294 -2.69 6.31 -12.38
N ASP A 295 -3.68 7.05 -12.86
CA ASP A 295 -3.53 8.28 -13.65
C ASP A 295 -3.75 9.57 -12.84
N VAL A 296 -4.08 9.45 -11.55
CA VAL A 296 -4.00 10.54 -10.57
C VAL A 296 -2.68 10.38 -9.83
N ILE A 297 -1.79 11.35 -9.99
CA ILE A 297 -0.40 11.25 -9.53
C ILE A 297 -0.14 12.35 -8.51
N SER A 298 0.18 11.95 -7.28
CA SER A 298 0.73 12.83 -6.25
C SER A 298 2.26 12.83 -6.34
N TYR A 299 2.89 13.98 -6.10
CA TYR A 299 4.33 14.11 -6.07
C TYR A 299 4.87 14.18 -4.65
N GLU A 300 5.96 13.48 -4.34
CA GLU A 300 6.56 13.41 -3.00
C GLU A 300 8.09 13.45 -3.06
N ASP A 301 8.72 13.69 -1.91
CA ASP A 301 10.17 13.59 -1.78
C ASP A 301 10.57 12.11 -1.67
N PHE A 302 11.66 11.74 -2.33
CA PHE A 302 12.22 10.40 -2.24
C PHE A 302 13.51 10.40 -1.42
N PRO A 303 13.90 9.25 -0.84
CA PRO A 303 15.15 9.15 -0.09
C PRO A 303 16.35 9.64 -0.92
N GLU A 304 17.07 10.62 -0.39
CA GLU A 304 18.19 11.27 -1.08
C GLU A 304 19.50 10.49 -0.93
N SER A 305 19.53 9.51 -0.01
CA SER A 305 20.71 8.71 0.30
C SER A 305 20.33 7.30 0.76
N TYR A 306 21.30 6.39 0.65
CA TYR A 306 21.12 5.01 1.11
C TYR A 306 20.71 4.88 2.59
N PRO A 307 21.26 5.65 3.56
CA PRO A 307 20.80 5.58 4.94
C PRO A 307 19.31 5.93 5.12
N GLN A 308 18.79 6.91 4.36
CA GLN A 308 17.38 7.25 4.37
C GLN A 308 16.53 6.13 3.76
N LEU A 309 16.95 5.57 2.61
CA LEU A 309 16.28 4.42 1.98
C LEU A 309 16.26 3.22 2.92
N ARG A 310 17.39 2.91 3.57
CA ARG A 310 17.51 1.82 4.55
C ARG A 310 16.52 2.02 5.70
N LYS A 311 16.44 3.21 6.28
CA LYS A 311 15.49 3.51 7.37
C LYS A 311 14.04 3.32 6.94
N GLN A 312 13.70 3.72 5.71
CA GLN A 312 12.37 3.50 5.12
C GLN A 312 12.09 2.00 4.96
N GLN A 313 13.00 1.23 4.36
CA GLN A 313 12.86 -0.21 4.19
C GLN A 313 12.79 -0.95 5.54
N GLU A 314 13.56 -0.55 6.54
CA GLU A 314 13.47 -1.09 7.89
C GLU A 314 12.08 -0.88 8.51
N LYS A 315 11.43 0.27 8.26
CA LYS A 315 10.05 0.51 8.70
C LYS A 315 9.09 -0.49 8.03
N TYR A 316 9.22 -0.71 6.72
CA TYR A 316 8.36 -1.64 5.99
C TYR A 316 8.55 -3.09 6.45
N VAL A 317 9.78 -3.54 6.64
CA VAL A 317 10.08 -4.89 7.16
C VAL A 317 9.50 -5.07 8.57
N LYS A 318 9.74 -4.11 9.48
CA LYS A 318 9.20 -4.16 10.85
C LYS A 318 7.67 -4.17 10.85
N GLY A 319 7.05 -3.33 10.02
CA GLY A 319 5.60 -3.26 9.86
C GLY A 319 5.00 -4.56 9.34
N GLY A 320 5.61 -5.16 8.31
CA GLY A 320 5.21 -6.46 7.77
C GLY A 320 5.34 -7.59 8.79
N CYS A 321 6.45 -7.64 9.53
CA CYS A 321 6.64 -8.60 10.63
C CYS A 321 5.58 -8.46 11.72
N GLU A 322 5.33 -7.23 12.17
CA GLU A 322 4.33 -6.96 13.21
C GLU A 322 2.93 -7.39 12.74
N PHE A 323 2.56 -7.06 11.50
CA PHE A 323 1.30 -7.49 10.91
C PHE A 323 1.17 -9.02 10.84
N LEU A 324 2.19 -9.72 10.32
CA LEU A 324 2.20 -11.18 10.23
C LEU A 324 2.05 -11.84 11.61
N HIS A 325 2.66 -11.25 12.63
CA HIS A 325 2.61 -11.76 13.99
C HIS A 325 1.26 -11.47 14.68
N ARG A 326 0.74 -10.24 14.57
CA ARG A 326 -0.39 -9.76 15.39
C ARG A 326 -1.76 -9.83 14.71
N SER A 327 -1.81 -9.67 13.38
CA SER A 327 -3.08 -9.43 12.66
C SER A 327 -3.38 -10.45 11.57
N PHE A 328 -2.35 -11.10 11.02
CA PHE A 328 -2.54 -12.01 9.88
C PHE A 328 -3.39 -13.25 10.22
N SER A 329 -3.33 -13.76 11.45
CA SER A 329 -4.17 -14.90 11.87
C SER A 329 -5.67 -14.57 11.88
N SER A 330 -6.04 -13.35 12.32
CA SER A 330 -7.41 -12.83 12.22
C SER A 330 -7.83 -12.72 10.75
N PHE A 331 -6.97 -12.14 9.92
CA PHE A 331 -7.21 -11.93 8.51
C PHE A 331 -7.46 -13.26 7.76
N LEU A 332 -6.65 -14.28 8.05
CA LEU A 332 -6.80 -15.63 7.48
C LEU A 332 -8.13 -16.29 7.86
N ARG A 333 -8.63 -16.05 9.08
CA ARG A 333 -9.89 -16.63 9.57
C ARG A 333 -11.13 -15.91 9.08
N SER A 334 -11.00 -14.68 8.54
CA SER A 334 -12.15 -13.94 8.04
C SER A 334 -12.82 -14.65 6.86
N LYS A 335 -14.15 -14.82 6.94
CA LYS A 335 -14.97 -15.42 5.87
C LYS A 335 -15.30 -14.42 4.75
N LYS A 336 -15.16 -13.11 5.02
CA LYS A 336 -15.41 -12.05 4.04
C LYS A 336 -14.24 -11.84 3.08
N VAL A 337 -13.03 -12.19 3.51
CA VAL A 337 -11.82 -12.10 2.70
C VAL A 337 -11.68 -13.36 1.85
N THR A 338 -11.47 -13.18 0.55
CA THR A 338 -11.30 -14.30 -0.38
C THR A 338 -9.97 -15.03 -0.14
N TRP A 339 -9.89 -16.30 -0.53
CA TRP A 339 -8.65 -17.09 -0.36
C TRP A 339 -7.47 -16.50 -1.14
N PHE A 340 -7.74 -15.87 -2.29
CA PHE A 340 -6.69 -15.33 -3.15
C PHE A 340 -6.19 -13.98 -2.65
N GLU A 341 -7.03 -13.15 -2.02
CA GLU A 341 -6.55 -11.95 -1.31
C GLU A 341 -5.70 -12.31 -0.09
N LYS A 342 -6.05 -13.40 0.62
CA LYS A 342 -5.22 -13.95 1.71
C LYS A 342 -3.84 -14.35 1.20
N LEU A 343 -3.80 -15.06 0.07
CA LEU A 343 -2.55 -15.46 -0.57
C LEU A 343 -1.76 -14.23 -1.06
N ASP A 344 -2.40 -13.24 -1.68
CA ASP A 344 -1.74 -12.04 -2.16
C ASP A 344 -1.08 -11.26 -1.02
N VAL A 345 -1.80 -11.03 0.09
CA VAL A 345 -1.25 -10.36 1.28
C VAL A 345 -0.08 -11.15 1.85
N PHE A 346 -0.21 -12.47 1.97
CA PHE A 346 0.86 -13.33 2.47
C PHE A 346 2.12 -13.21 1.60
N LEU A 347 1.99 -13.40 0.28
CA LEU A 347 3.09 -13.30 -0.65
C LEU A 347 3.71 -11.90 -0.61
N SER A 348 2.90 -10.85 -0.67
CA SER A 348 3.34 -9.45 -0.59
C SER A 348 4.18 -9.19 0.65
N CYS A 349 3.69 -9.54 1.83
CA CYS A 349 4.44 -9.35 3.08
C CYS A 349 5.69 -10.25 3.12
N SER A 350 5.63 -11.45 2.57
CA SER A 350 6.76 -12.38 2.55
C SER A 350 7.88 -11.96 1.59
N THR A 351 7.60 -11.14 0.55
CA THR A 351 8.65 -10.61 -0.34
C THR A 351 9.73 -9.84 0.41
N LEU A 352 9.38 -9.22 1.54
CA LEU A 352 10.30 -8.45 2.40
C LEU A 352 11.41 -9.33 3.00
N PHE A 353 11.21 -10.66 3.07
CA PHE A 353 12.20 -11.62 3.57
C PHE A 353 13.02 -12.29 2.47
N LEU A 354 12.71 -12.04 1.19
CA LEU A 354 13.38 -12.68 0.07
C LEU A 354 14.91 -12.47 0.07
N PRO A 355 15.45 -11.28 0.43
CA PRO A 355 16.90 -11.11 0.55
C PRO A 355 17.54 -12.01 1.61
N ALA A 356 16.85 -12.27 2.72
CA ALA A 356 17.35 -13.16 3.77
C ALA A 356 17.33 -14.63 3.30
N PHE A 357 16.27 -15.05 2.60
CA PHE A 357 16.22 -16.38 1.97
C PHE A 357 17.31 -16.56 0.91
N TYR A 358 17.61 -15.50 0.14
CA TYR A 358 18.70 -15.52 -0.83
C TYR A 358 20.07 -15.67 -0.18
N LEU A 359 20.36 -14.91 0.88
CA LEU A 359 21.59 -15.07 1.63
C LEU A 359 21.71 -16.49 2.22
N PHE A 360 20.63 -17.01 2.80
CA PHE A 360 20.58 -18.37 3.34
C PHE A 360 20.84 -19.42 2.27
N PHE A 361 20.25 -19.27 1.08
CA PHE A 361 20.50 -20.14 -0.06
C PHE A 361 21.98 -20.13 -0.48
N LEU A 362 22.62 -18.96 -0.57
CA LEU A 362 24.04 -18.87 -0.92
C LEU A 362 24.93 -19.58 0.11
N LEU A 363 24.63 -19.43 1.40
CA LEU A 363 25.37 -20.10 2.47
C LEU A 363 25.22 -21.63 2.37
N ILE A 364 24.01 -22.13 2.16
CA ILE A 364 23.75 -23.57 1.97
C ILE A 364 24.47 -24.09 0.72
N PHE A 365 24.45 -23.33 -0.36
CA PHE A 365 25.12 -23.70 -1.60
C PHE A 365 26.64 -23.83 -1.39
N CYS A 366 27.27 -22.87 -0.70
CA CYS A 366 28.68 -22.96 -0.34
C CYS A 366 28.97 -24.20 0.53
N LEU A 367 28.12 -24.49 1.52
CA LEU A 367 28.27 -25.68 2.38
C LEU A 367 28.14 -26.98 1.58
N PHE A 368 27.22 -27.04 0.62
CA PHE A 368 27.07 -28.17 -0.28
C PHE A 368 28.35 -28.37 -1.11
N CYS A 369 28.87 -27.32 -1.74
CA CYS A 369 30.10 -27.40 -2.55
C CYS A 369 31.31 -27.85 -1.72
N ILE A 370 31.48 -27.31 -0.51
CA ILE A 370 32.56 -27.73 0.40
C ILE A 370 32.39 -29.21 0.79
N SER A 371 31.18 -29.60 1.18
CA SER A 371 30.91 -30.99 1.61
C SER A 371 31.10 -32.00 0.48
N ALA A 372 30.76 -31.63 -0.75
CA ALA A 372 30.97 -32.44 -1.95
C ALA A 372 32.45 -32.51 -2.35
N SER A 373 33.25 -31.49 -2.05
CA SER A 373 34.70 -31.50 -2.34
C SER A 373 35.52 -32.32 -1.34
N LEU A 374 34.97 -32.60 -0.16
CA LEU A 374 35.62 -33.34 0.92
C LEU A 374 35.24 -34.83 0.93
N SER A 375 34.24 -35.22 0.14
CA SER A 375 33.80 -36.61 -0.09
C SER A 375 34.33 -37.11 -1.41
#